data_AF-A0A7C5VG63-F1
#
_entry.id   AF-A0A7C5VG63-F1
#
_cell.length_a   1.000
_cell.length_b   1.000
_cell.length_c   1.000
_cell.angle_alpha   90.00
_cell.angle_beta   90.00
_cell.angle_gamma   90.00
#
_symmetry.space_group_name_H-M   'P 1'
#
loop_
_entity.id
_entity.type
_entity.pdbx_description
1 polymer ?
#
loop_
_entity_poly.entity_id
_entity_poly.type
_entity_poly.pdbx_seq_one_letter_code
_entity_poly.pdbx_strand_id
1 'polypeptide(L)'
;HRVERLFFYPGNHPFTPSFLVKISAFIDQWEAAVLAYRSQFAGEGVSETVGPKGVEARKALRRYFGNYLGVDYAEPFVSPLPLLYVPWSRA
;
A
#
# COMPACT_ATOMS: atom_id res chain seq x y z
N HIS A 1 17.97 13.84 17.78
CA HIS A 1 16.88 13.78 16.77
C HIS A 1 15.78 12.88 17.32
N ARG A 2 14.54 13.34 17.44
CA ARG A 2 13.39 12.51 17.85
C ARG A 2 12.45 12.38 16.67
N VAL A 3 12.01 11.15 16.36
CA VAL A 3 11.08 10.88 15.27
C VAL A 3 9.70 11.45 15.63
N GLU A 4 9.10 12.23 14.72
CA GLU A 4 7.77 12.81 14.94
C GLU A 4 6.66 11.78 14.70
N ARG A 5 6.77 10.98 13.63
CA ARG A 5 5.74 10.02 13.20
C ARG A 5 6.38 8.70 12.77
N LEU A 6 5.83 7.60 13.26
CA LEU A 6 6.23 6.24 12.92
C LEU A 6 4.99 5.43 12.55
N PHE A 7 5.00 4.85 11.36
CA PHE A 7 3.92 4.02 10.83
C PHE A 7 4.49 2.74 10.23
N PHE A 8 3.64 1.73 10.12
CA PHE A 8 3.97 0.42 9.58
C PHE A 8 3.17 0.18 8.30
N TYR A 9 3.86 -0.20 7.23
CA TYR A 9 3.20 -0.70 6.03
C TYR A 9 3.07 -2.23 6.13
N PRO A 10 1.94 -2.81 5.71
CA PRO A 10 1.72 -4.23 5.85
C PRO A 10 2.55 -5.06 4.86
N GLY A 11 3.17 -6.11 5.41
CA GLY A 11 3.83 -7.17 4.66
C GLY A 11 2.82 -8.16 4.07
N ASN A 12 2.98 -9.44 4.41
CA ASN A 12 2.20 -10.55 3.82
C ASN A 12 1.15 -11.14 4.77
N HIS A 13 1.14 -10.75 6.05
CA HIS A 13 0.12 -11.18 7.01
C HIS A 13 -1.11 -10.28 6.94
N PRO A 14 -2.32 -10.80 7.23
CA PRO A 14 -3.50 -9.98 7.43
C PRO A 14 -3.28 -8.90 8.50
N PHE A 15 -3.94 -7.76 8.34
CA PHE A 15 -3.78 -6.60 9.21
C PHE A 15 -5.07 -5.79 9.26
N THR A 16 -5.20 -4.95 10.29
CA THR A 16 -6.26 -3.94 10.40
C THR A 16 -5.62 -2.56 10.25
N PRO A 17 -5.87 -1.83 9.15
CA PRO A 17 -5.25 -0.53 8.96
C PRO A 17 -5.78 0.51 9.95
N SER A 18 -4.90 1.38 10.44
CA SER A 18 -5.27 2.54 11.24
C SER A 18 -5.74 3.70 10.37
N PHE A 19 -5.19 3.81 9.16
CA PHE A 19 -5.61 4.78 8.15
C PHE A 19 -5.24 4.30 6.75
N LEU A 20 -5.84 4.94 5.75
CA LEU A 20 -5.54 4.73 4.35
C LEU A 20 -5.08 6.05 3.72
N VAL A 21 -4.13 5.99 2.79
CA VAL A 21 -3.68 7.13 1.98
C VAL A 21 -4.26 7.00 0.59
N LYS A 22 -5.00 8.00 0.09
CA LYS A 22 -5.50 8.02 -1.28
C LYS A 22 -4.34 8.13 -2.26
N ILE A 23 -4.23 7.16 -3.17
CA ILE A 23 -3.15 7.09 -4.17
C ILE A 23 -3.67 6.91 -5.59
N SER A 24 -4.93 7.26 -5.85
CA SER A 24 -5.60 6.98 -7.13
C SER A 24 -4.84 7.59 -8.32
N ALA A 25 -4.28 8.79 -8.18
CA ALA A 25 -3.48 9.45 -9.21
C ALA A 25 -2.04 8.90 -9.34
N PHE A 26 -1.63 8.00 -8.45
CA PHE A 26 -0.24 7.52 -8.34
C PHE A 26 -0.11 6.00 -8.51
N ILE A 27 -1.20 5.29 -8.79
CA ILE A 27 -1.20 3.83 -8.87
C ILE A 27 -0.25 3.31 -9.96
N ASP A 28 -0.18 3.99 -11.10
CA ASP A 28 0.70 3.60 -12.21
C ASP A 28 2.18 3.82 -11.86
N GLN A 29 2.50 4.88 -11.09
CA GLN A 29 3.85 5.13 -10.62
C GLN A 29 4.29 4.08 -9.59
N TRP A 30 3.39 3.70 -8.69
CA TRP A 30 3.62 2.61 -7.75
C TRP A 30 3.93 1.30 -8.49
N GLU A 31 3.11 0.94 -9.47
CA GLU A 31 3.28 -0.29 -10.24
C GLU A 31 4.59 -0.30 -11.05
N ALA A 32 4.89 0.81 -11.73
CA ALA A 32 6.13 0.97 -12.48
C ALA A 32 7.37 0.85 -11.58
N ALA A 33 7.34 1.44 -10.37
CA ALA A 33 8.44 1.34 -9.42
C ALA A 33 8.68 -0.10 -8.94
N VAL A 34 7.62 -0.87 -8.70
CA VAL A 34 7.74 -2.29 -8.33
C VAL A 34 8.29 -3.11 -9.51
N LEU A 35 7.76 -2.90 -10.72
CA LEU A 35 8.19 -3.61 -11.93
C LEU A 35 9.61 -3.24 -12.40
N ALA A 36 10.19 -2.16 -11.89
CA ALA A 36 11.58 -1.78 -12.15
C ALA A 36 12.58 -2.80 -11.59
N TYR A 37 12.21 -3.55 -10.53
CA TYR A 37 13.03 -4.64 -9.97
C TYR A 37 12.96 -5.91 -10.83
N ARG A 38 13.42 -5.81 -12.09
CA ARG A 38 13.33 -6.89 -13.10
C ARG A 38 13.89 -8.22 -12.61
N SER A 39 14.99 -8.21 -11.86
CA SER A 39 15.61 -9.43 -11.32
C SER A 39 14.78 -10.13 -10.24
N GLN A 40 13.85 -9.42 -9.59
CA GLN A 40 12.96 -9.97 -8.56
C GLN A 40 11.63 -10.44 -9.15
N PHE A 41 11.10 -9.71 -10.14
CA PHE A 41 9.73 -9.93 -10.63
C PHE A 41 9.64 -10.49 -12.07
N ALA A 42 10.76 -10.73 -12.77
CA ALA A 42 10.77 -11.19 -14.17
C ALA A 42 11.81 -12.31 -14.50
N GLY A 43 12.12 -13.23 -13.57
CA GLY A 43 13.05 -14.36 -13.80
C GLY A 43 12.56 -15.71 -13.26
N GLU A 44 13.31 -16.80 -13.46
CA GLU A 44 12.90 -18.20 -13.12
C GLU A 44 12.90 -18.56 -11.61
N GLY A 45 13.14 -17.60 -10.71
CA GLY A 45 13.18 -17.79 -9.26
C GLY A 45 12.01 -17.13 -8.50
N VAL A 46 10.84 -17.03 -9.13
CA VAL A 46 9.72 -16.26 -8.58
C VAL A 46 9.11 -16.94 -7.35
N SER A 47 9.37 -16.37 -6.16
CA SER A 47 8.55 -16.67 -4.98
C SER A 47 7.09 -16.27 -5.23
N GLU A 48 6.12 -17.09 -4.80
CA GLU A 48 4.69 -16.80 -4.93
C GLU A 48 4.29 -15.40 -4.39
N THR A 49 5.06 -14.87 -3.45
CA THR A 49 4.84 -13.56 -2.81
C THR A 49 5.58 -12.40 -3.48
N VAL A 50 6.59 -12.66 -4.32
CA VAL A 50 7.48 -11.65 -4.91
C VAL A 50 7.51 -11.81 -6.45
N GLY A 51 6.34 -12.10 -7.03
CA GLY A 51 6.18 -12.32 -8.46
C GLY A 51 5.19 -11.42 -9.15
N PRO A 52 4.95 -11.61 -10.46
CA PRO A 52 3.89 -10.90 -11.19
C PRO A 52 2.53 -11.02 -10.49
N LYS A 53 2.18 -12.22 -9.99
CA LYS A 53 0.97 -12.44 -9.16
C LYS A 53 0.99 -11.66 -7.84
N GLY A 54 2.18 -11.46 -7.27
CA GLY A 54 2.36 -10.62 -6.08
C GLY A 54 2.07 -9.15 -6.37
N VAL A 55 2.55 -8.62 -7.49
CA VAL A 55 2.25 -7.24 -7.93
C VAL A 55 0.74 -7.07 -8.13
N GLU A 56 0.10 -7.98 -8.85
CA GLU A 56 -1.36 -7.96 -9.04
C GLU A 56 -2.12 -8.04 -7.71
N ALA A 57 -1.73 -8.93 -6.79
CA ALA A 57 -2.35 -9.03 -5.47
C ALA A 57 -2.19 -7.73 -4.67
N ARG A 58 -1.03 -7.07 -4.74
CA ARG A 58 -0.80 -5.78 -4.06
C ARG A 58 -1.55 -4.61 -4.72
N LYS A 59 -1.82 -4.68 -6.03
CA LYS A 59 -2.68 -3.72 -6.73
C LYS A 59 -4.15 -3.91 -6.34
N ALA A 60 -4.60 -5.17 -6.29
CA ALA A 60 -5.93 -5.55 -5.84
C ALA A 60 -6.19 -5.13 -4.39
N LEU A 61 -5.20 -5.27 -3.50
CA LEU A 61 -5.27 -4.77 -2.12
C LEU A 61 -5.58 -3.26 -2.07
N ARG A 62 -4.89 -2.47 -2.89
CA ARG A 62 -5.10 -1.02 -2.98
C ARG A 62 -6.49 -0.68 -3.52
N ARG A 63 -6.98 -1.45 -4.48
CA ARG A 63 -8.34 -1.32 -5.04
C ARG A 63 -9.42 -1.64 -4.00
N TYR A 64 -9.22 -2.72 -3.24
CA TYR A 64 -10.12 -3.18 -2.19
C TYR A 64 -10.25 -2.13 -1.08
N PHE A 65 -9.12 -1.64 -0.56
CA PHE A 65 -9.14 -0.61 0.49
C PHE A 65 -9.63 0.75 -0.01
N GLY A 66 -9.28 1.14 -1.25
CA GLY A 66 -9.83 2.36 -1.86
C GLY A 66 -11.35 2.36 -1.90
N ASN A 67 -11.96 1.20 -2.19
CA ASN A 67 -13.41 1.04 -2.30
C ASN A 67 -14.16 1.46 -1.02
N TYR A 68 -13.62 1.14 0.16
CA TYR A 68 -14.25 1.51 1.43
C TYR A 68 -14.33 3.02 1.68
N LEU A 69 -13.45 3.81 1.03
CA LEU A 69 -13.44 5.26 1.13
C LEU A 69 -13.99 5.97 -0.11
N GLY A 70 -14.53 5.22 -1.08
CA GLY A 70 -15.06 5.78 -2.32
C GLY A 70 -13.98 6.38 -3.25
N VAL A 71 -12.75 5.84 -3.21
CA VAL A 71 -11.65 6.23 -4.10
C VAL A 71 -11.12 5.00 -4.86
N ASP A 72 -10.50 5.19 -6.03
CA ASP A 72 -10.10 4.06 -6.87
C ASP A 72 -9.03 3.18 -6.21
N TYR A 73 -8.04 3.81 -5.57
CA TYR A 73 -6.92 3.13 -4.92
C TYR A 73 -6.49 3.86 -3.65
N ALA A 74 -6.25 3.10 -2.58
CA ALA A 74 -5.69 3.61 -1.33
C ALA A 74 -4.68 2.64 -0.71
N GLU A 75 -3.62 3.18 -0.12
CA GLU A 75 -2.60 2.41 0.58
C GLU A 75 -2.85 2.33 2.09
N PRO A 76 -2.89 1.11 2.67
CA PRO A 76 -3.11 0.95 4.10
C PRO A 76 -1.85 1.09 4.94
N PHE A 77 -1.98 1.74 6.10
CA PHE A 77 -0.94 1.85 7.12
C PHE A 77 -1.48 1.56 8.51
N VAL A 78 -0.59 1.09 9.38
CA VAL A 78 -0.86 0.86 10.81
C VAL A 78 -0.07 1.86 11.64
N SER A 79 -0.70 2.41 12.66
CA SER A 79 -0.05 3.19 13.70
C SER A 79 -0.24 2.52 15.06
N PRO A 80 0.79 2.47 15.91
CA PRO A 80 0.65 1.99 17.28
C PRO A 80 -0.07 3.02 18.17
N LEU A 81 -0.27 4.25 17.67
CA LEU A 81 -0.90 5.35 18.37
C LEU A 81 -2.13 5.85 17.58
N PRO A 82 -3.19 6.32 18.25
CA PRO A 82 -4.26 7.06 17.57
C PRO A 82 -3.71 8.27 16.83
N LEU A 83 -4.26 8.55 15.65
CA LEU A 83 -3.81 9.65 14.81
C LEU A 83 -4.44 10.97 15.24
N LEU A 84 -3.67 12.04 15.15
CA LEU A 84 -4.21 13.40 15.14
C LEU A 84 -4.84 13.64 13.76
N TYR A 85 -6.17 13.50 13.67
CA TYR A 85 -6.93 13.67 12.44
C TYR A 85 -7.94 14.81 12.56
N VAL A 86 -8.14 15.55 11.47
CA VAL A 86 -9.14 16.61 11.35
C VAL A 86 -10.29 16.05 10.49
N PRO A 87 -11.50 15.82 11.05
CA PRO A 87 -12.57 15.11 10.36
C PRO A 87 -13.07 15.73 9.04
N TRP A 88 -12.81 17.01 8.82
CA TRP A 88 -13.19 17.77 7.62
C TRP A 88 -12.00 18.10 6.71
N SER A 89 -10.83 17.51 6.94
CA SER A 89 -9.70 17.65 6.03
C SER A 89 -9.95 16.89 4.71
N ARG A 90 -9.24 17.28 3.65
CA ARG A 90 -9.36 16.64 2.34
C ARG A 90 -8.65 15.29 2.32
N ALA A 91 -9.19 14.36 1.53
CA ALA A 91 -8.57 13.09 1.16
C ALA A 91 -7.66 13.22 -0.07
#